data_AF-X6LDX2-F1
#
_entry.id   AF-X6LDX2-F1
#
_cell.length_a   1.000
_cell.length_b   1.000
_cell.length_c   1.000
_cell.angle_alpha   90.00
_cell.angle_beta   90.00
_cell.angle_gamma   90.00
#
_symmetry.space_group_name_H-M   'P 1'
#
loop_
_entity.id
_entity.type
_entity.pdbx_description
1 polymer ?
#
loop_
_entity_poly.entity_id
_entity_poly.type
_entity_poly.pdbx_seq_one_letter_code
_entity_poly.pdbx_strand_id
1 'polypeptide(L)'
;MSNQIFQTLKEACYSYHILKNEYKLICEYPSDVQLNEHCVVKLVDNNKNNKDRNQITLLSFGGNKHIKRHTLLMKYVSVWDNISNKFNNYNQWIPFTDDHNHPIIIGMNYYYNYEGVRAVIGGSNNHLLFITCYPKNIHIFDLNRYQFIKHDTLPILDCIGYHCF
;
A
#
# COMPACT_ATOMS: atom_id res chain seq x y z
N MET A 1 19.53 6.99 -2.37
CA MET A 1 18.19 7.09 -1.74
C MET A 1 17.74 8.54 -1.91
N SER A 2 16.68 8.95 -2.60
CA SER A 2 15.62 8.27 -3.34
C SER A 2 15.20 9.22 -4.48
N ASN A 3 15.75 9.03 -5.69
CA ASN A 3 15.36 9.79 -6.88
C ASN A 3 14.25 9.06 -7.65
N GLN A 4 13.35 8.40 -6.92
CA GLN A 4 12.37 7.50 -7.49
C GLN A 4 10.97 7.80 -6.98
N ILE A 5 10.07 8.04 -7.93
CA ILE A 5 8.64 8.25 -7.71
C ILE A 5 7.92 7.06 -8.32
N PHE A 6 6.92 6.54 -7.60
CA PHE A 6 6.07 5.45 -8.06
C PHE A 6 4.81 6.02 -8.69
N GLN A 7 4.47 5.52 -9.88
CA GLN A 7 3.20 5.85 -10.54
C GLN A 7 2.50 4.56 -10.98
N THR A 8 1.19 4.52 -10.77
CA THR A 8 0.31 3.46 -11.27
C THR A 8 -0.48 3.98 -12.48
N LEU A 9 -0.32 3.36 -13.64
CA LEU A 9 -1.03 3.70 -14.88
C LEU A 9 -1.55 2.42 -15.54
N LYS A 10 -2.86 2.32 -15.78
CA LYS A 10 -3.48 1.15 -16.43
C LYS A 10 -2.98 -0.18 -15.84
N GLU A 11 -3.12 -0.35 -14.53
CA GLU A 11 -2.69 -1.53 -13.76
C GLU A 11 -1.17 -1.76 -13.71
N ALA A 12 -0.35 -1.02 -14.44
CA ALA A 12 1.11 -1.10 -14.37
C ALA A 12 1.71 -0.14 -13.33
N CYS A 13 2.78 -0.59 -12.68
CA CYS A 13 3.59 0.17 -11.73
C CYS A 13 4.91 0.58 -12.38
N TYR A 14 5.26 1.86 -12.26
CA TYR A 14 6.50 2.42 -12.82
C TYR A 14 7.36 3.05 -11.74
N SER A 15 8.67 2.95 -11.94
CA SER A 15 9.67 3.74 -11.24
C SER A 15 10.15 4.84 -12.18
N TYR A 16 10.00 6.09 -11.77
CA TYR A 16 10.61 7.22 -12.46
C TYR A 16 12.01 7.51 -11.90
N HIS A 17 13.00 7.82 -12.72
CA HIS A 17 14.34 8.15 -12.26
C HIS A 17 14.68 9.62 -12.55
N ILE A 18 14.72 10.47 -11.51
CA ILE A 18 14.82 11.94 -11.65
C ILE A 18 16.03 12.37 -12.51
N LEU A 19 17.21 11.81 -12.28
CA LEU A 19 18.42 12.22 -13.02
C LEU A 19 18.46 11.73 -14.47
N LYS A 20 17.71 10.67 -14.78
CA LYS A 20 17.64 10.09 -16.12
C LYS A 20 16.42 10.63 -16.88
N ASN A 21 15.45 11.21 -16.17
CA ASN A 21 14.16 11.66 -16.69
C ASN A 21 13.41 10.55 -17.45
N GLU A 22 13.46 9.32 -16.93
CA GLU A 22 12.90 8.14 -17.59
C GLU A 22 12.03 7.34 -16.63
N TYR A 23 11.00 6.70 -17.18
CA TYR A 23 10.18 5.71 -16.50
C TYR A 23 10.67 4.31 -16.85
N LYS A 24 10.63 3.40 -15.87
CA LYS A 24 10.87 1.97 -16.07
C LYS A 24 9.79 1.16 -15.41
N LEU A 25 9.25 0.19 -16.16
CA LEU A 25 8.25 -0.74 -15.66
C LEU A 25 8.82 -1.54 -14.48
N ILE A 26 8.03 -1.65 -13.42
CA ILE A 26 8.30 -2.51 -12.27
C ILE A 26 7.56 -3.83 -12.48
N CYS A 27 6.23 -3.76 -12.54
CA CYS A 27 5.34 -4.87 -12.84
C CYS A 27 3.91 -4.37 -13.07
N GLU A 28 2.98 -5.31 -13.21
CA GLU A 28 1.54 -5.07 -13.28
C GLU A 28 0.85 -5.57 -12.00
N TYR A 29 -0.30 -5.00 -11.69
CA TYR A 29 -1.24 -5.53 -10.72
C TYR A 29 -1.90 -6.81 -11.25
N PRO A 30 -2.40 -7.70 -10.37
CA PRO A 30 -3.24 -8.80 -10.78
C PRO A 30 -4.47 -8.30 -11.57
N SER A 31 -4.88 -9.05 -12.60
CA SER A 31 -5.95 -8.65 -13.53
C SER A 31 -7.34 -8.54 -12.90
N ASP A 32 -7.52 -9.08 -11.69
CA ASP A 32 -8.77 -9.00 -10.93
C ASP A 32 -8.84 -7.79 -9.98
N VAL A 33 -7.82 -6.92 -10.00
CA VAL A 33 -7.70 -5.75 -9.12
C VAL A 33 -8.02 -4.47 -9.89
N GLN A 34 -8.97 -3.68 -9.38
CA GLN A 34 -9.27 -2.36 -9.94
C GLN A 34 -8.67 -1.25 -9.06
N LEU A 35 -8.02 -0.28 -9.72
CA LEU A 35 -7.21 0.75 -9.04
C LEU A 35 -7.94 2.09 -8.82
N ASN A 36 -9.22 2.20 -9.15
CA ASN A 36 -9.94 3.48 -9.02
C ASN A 36 -10.06 3.96 -7.56
N GLU A 37 -9.92 3.04 -6.59
CA GLU A 37 -10.14 3.30 -5.17
C GLU A 37 -9.14 2.52 -4.30
N HIS A 38 -7.86 2.81 -4.50
CA HIS A 38 -6.80 2.18 -3.73
C HIS A 38 -5.85 3.22 -3.14
N CYS A 39 -5.14 2.80 -2.09
CA CYS A 39 -4.06 3.53 -1.48
C CYS A 39 -2.82 2.64 -1.46
N VAL A 40 -1.66 3.24 -1.76
CA VAL A 40 -0.35 2.59 -1.63
C VAL A 40 0.43 3.33 -0.57
N VAL A 41 0.91 2.62 0.45
CA VAL A 41 1.74 3.17 1.51
C VAL A 41 3.07 2.43 1.58
N LYS A 42 4.12 3.18 1.93
CA LYS A 42 5.43 2.60 2.21
C LYS A 42 5.46 2.10 3.65
N LEU A 43 5.77 0.82 3.85
CA LEU A 43 6.04 0.27 5.17
C LEU A 43 7.47 0.63 5.61
N VAL A 44 7.62 1.00 6.88
CA VAL A 44 8.93 1.30 7.47
C VAL A 44 9.48 0.01 8.07
N ASP A 45 10.60 -0.47 7.54
CA ASP A 45 11.32 -1.58 8.15
C ASP A 45 12.15 -1.05 9.34
N ASN A 46 11.76 -1.44 10.55
CA ASN A 46 12.50 -1.08 11.77
C ASN A 46 13.70 -2.02 12.02
N ASN A 47 13.82 -3.14 11.29
CA ASN A 47 14.94 -4.06 11.43
C ASN A 47 16.16 -3.55 10.67
N LYS A 48 17.02 -2.80 11.38
CA LYS A 48 18.32 -2.30 10.91
C LYS A 48 19.33 -3.38 10.50
N ASN A 49 19.00 -4.67 10.64
CA ASN A 49 19.90 -5.78 10.36
C ASN A 49 19.82 -6.32 8.92
N ASN A 50 18.99 -5.74 8.05
CA ASN A 50 18.90 -6.20 6.67
C ASN A 50 20.13 -5.79 5.85
N LYS A 51 20.86 -6.82 5.37
CA LYS A 51 21.95 -6.71 4.39
C LYS A 51 21.49 -6.12 3.04
N ASP A 52 20.17 -5.99 2.83
CA ASP A 52 19.56 -5.44 1.62
C ASP A 52 19.11 -3.97 1.82
N ARG A 53 20.07 -3.06 1.94
CA ARG A 53 19.85 -1.61 2.13
C ARG A 53 19.02 -0.90 1.03
N ASN A 54 18.68 -1.61 -0.05
CA ASN A 54 18.02 -1.06 -1.22
C ASN A 54 16.57 -1.58 -1.41
N GLN A 55 16.03 -2.34 -0.45
CA GLN A 55 14.67 -2.82 -0.51
C GLN A 55 13.68 -1.85 0.17
N ILE A 56 12.52 -1.68 -0.44
CA ILE A 56 11.35 -1.01 0.15
C ILE A 56 10.19 -2.01 0.17
N THR A 57 9.37 -2.00 1.21
CA THR A 57 8.11 -2.75 1.22
C THR A 57 6.95 -1.78 1.02
N LEU A 58 6.12 -2.04 0.02
CA LEU A 58 4.91 -1.28 -0.30
C LEU A 58 3.68 -2.13 0.03
N LEU A 59 2.66 -1.48 0.58
CA LEU A 59 1.36 -2.08 0.87
C LEU A 59 0.31 -1.34 0.04
N SER A 60 -0.38 -2.07 -0.84
CA SER A 60 -1.52 -1.58 -1.62
C SER A 60 -2.80 -2.19 -1.06
N PHE A 61 -3.82 -1.38 -0.82
CA PHE A 61 -5.16 -1.87 -0.46
C PHE A 61 -6.24 -0.96 -0.99
N GLY A 62 -7.45 -1.48 -1.17
CA GLY A 62 -8.53 -0.72 -1.77
C GLY A 62 -9.80 -1.53 -2.02
N GLY A 63 -10.64 -1.00 -2.91
CA GLY A 63 -11.93 -1.55 -3.30
C GLY A 63 -13.08 -1.06 -2.41
N ASN A 64 -14.33 -1.26 -2.86
CA ASN A 64 -15.53 -0.76 -2.20
C ASN A 64 -16.70 -1.75 -2.35
N LYS A 65 -17.95 -1.29 -2.17
CA LYS A 65 -19.16 -2.11 -2.33
C LYS A 65 -19.39 -2.64 -3.76
N HIS A 66 -18.74 -2.05 -4.76
CA HIS A 66 -18.87 -2.39 -6.19
C HIS A 66 -17.57 -2.97 -6.77
N ILE A 67 -16.44 -2.74 -6.12
CA ILE A 67 -15.10 -3.14 -6.55
C ILE A 67 -14.54 -4.13 -5.53
N LYS A 68 -14.10 -5.31 -6.00
CA LYS A 68 -13.47 -6.33 -5.15
C LYS A 68 -12.36 -5.71 -4.32
N ARG A 69 -12.41 -5.93 -3.00
CA ARG A 69 -11.34 -5.50 -2.09
C ARG A 69 -10.07 -6.30 -2.34
N HIS A 70 -8.93 -5.63 -2.23
CA HIS A 70 -7.61 -6.24 -2.30
C HIS A 70 -6.71 -5.72 -1.19
N THR A 71 -5.73 -6.53 -0.84
CA THR A 71 -4.59 -6.10 -0.05
C THR A 71 -3.37 -6.87 -0.53
N LEU A 72 -2.40 -6.12 -1.01
CA LEU A 72 -1.24 -6.64 -1.72
C LEU A 72 0.02 -6.03 -1.12
N LEU A 73 1.05 -6.85 -1.03
CA LEU A 73 2.38 -6.47 -0.61
C LEU A 73 3.32 -6.51 -1.82
N MET A 74 4.24 -5.57 -1.90
CA MET A 74 5.35 -5.64 -2.85
C MET A 74 6.65 -5.37 -2.11
N LYS A 75 7.60 -6.29 -2.26
CA LYS A 75 9.01 -6.03 -1.93
C LYS A 75 9.65 -5.41 -3.16
N TYR A 76 9.82 -4.10 -3.14
CA TYR A 76 10.44 -3.35 -4.23
C TYR A 76 11.96 -3.31 -4.07
N VAL A 77 12.67 -3.54 -5.17
CA VAL A 77 14.10 -3.25 -5.34
C VAL A 77 14.28 -2.42 -6.61
N SER A 78 15.24 -1.49 -6.59
CA SER A 78 15.49 -0.58 -7.70
C SER A 78 15.67 -1.33 -9.03
N VAL A 79 14.76 -1.10 -9.97
CA VAL A 79 14.86 -1.61 -11.35
C VAL A 79 15.98 -0.94 -12.17
N TRP A 80 16.62 0.07 -11.59
CA TRP A 80 17.73 0.81 -12.17
C TRP A 80 19.08 0.25 -11.76
N ASP A 81 19.12 -0.58 -10.72
CA ASP A 81 20.34 -1.22 -10.23
C ASP A 81 20.49 -2.59 -10.90
N ASN A 82 21.72 -2.98 -11.23
CA ASN A 82 21.99 -4.23 -11.96
C ASN A 82 22.00 -5.47 -11.04
N ILE A 83 21.04 -5.54 -10.11
CA ILE A 83 20.97 -6.60 -9.10
C ILE A 83 20.15 -7.75 -9.68
N SER A 84 20.82 -8.81 -10.11
CA SER A 84 20.20 -10.02 -10.67
C SER A 84 19.58 -10.92 -9.60
N ASN A 85 18.62 -10.43 -8.82
CA ASN A 85 17.92 -11.24 -7.81
C ASN A 85 16.58 -11.76 -8.37
N LYS A 86 16.68 -12.66 -9.36
CA LYS A 86 15.53 -13.26 -10.08
C LYS A 86 14.69 -14.25 -9.27
N PHE A 87 15.06 -14.58 -8.03
CA PHE A 87 14.52 -15.74 -7.30
C PHE A 87 13.51 -15.44 -6.18
N ASN A 88 13.20 -14.17 -5.86
CA ASN A 88 12.55 -13.82 -4.58
C ASN A 88 11.22 -13.04 -4.67
N ASN A 89 10.47 -13.16 -5.76
CA ASN A 89 9.18 -12.43 -5.97
C ASN A 89 9.29 -10.90 -5.72
N TYR A 90 10.47 -10.33 -5.95
CA TYR A 90 10.65 -8.88 -5.89
C TYR A 90 9.93 -8.19 -7.04
N ASN A 91 9.57 -6.94 -6.83
CA ASN A 91 8.93 -6.10 -7.83
C ASN A 91 7.65 -6.74 -8.37
N GLN A 92 6.92 -7.50 -7.55
CA GLN A 92 5.65 -8.10 -7.89
C GLN A 92 4.66 -7.86 -6.75
N TRP A 93 3.39 -7.68 -7.10
CA TRP A 93 2.31 -7.66 -6.12
C TRP A 93 1.95 -9.09 -5.74
N ILE A 94 2.05 -9.39 -4.44
CA ILE A 94 1.61 -10.67 -3.87
C ILE A 94 0.51 -10.41 -2.83
N PRO A 95 -0.40 -11.37 -2.58
CA PRO A 95 -1.38 -11.24 -1.50
C PRO A 95 -0.69 -10.94 -0.16
N PHE A 96 -1.24 -10.01 0.59
CA PHE A 96 -0.80 -9.80 1.98
C PHE A 96 -1.42 -10.90 2.84
N THR A 97 -0.58 -11.69 3.51
CA THR A 97 -1.03 -12.87 4.28
C THR A 97 -0.50 -12.87 5.70
N ASP A 98 -1.20 -13.58 6.58
CA ASP A 98 -0.71 -13.90 7.92
C ASP A 98 0.40 -14.98 7.88
N ASP A 99 0.90 -15.38 9.05
CA ASP A 99 1.95 -16.38 9.21
C ASP A 99 1.52 -17.81 8.78
N HIS A 100 0.22 -18.00 8.51
CA HIS A 100 -0.36 -19.24 8.02
C HIS A 100 -0.74 -19.16 6.53
N ASN A 101 -0.30 -18.12 5.82
CA ASN A 101 -0.63 -17.84 4.42
C ASN A 101 -2.11 -17.53 4.15
N HIS A 102 -2.89 -17.14 5.17
CA HIS A 102 -4.25 -16.68 4.96
C HIS A 102 -4.25 -15.22 4.48
N PRO A 103 -4.96 -14.89 3.39
CA PRO A 103 -5.06 -13.51 2.93
C PRO A 103 -5.69 -12.59 3.98
N ILE A 104 -5.00 -11.50 4.28
CA ILE A 104 -5.48 -10.40 5.12
C ILE A 104 -6.08 -9.35 4.21
N ILE A 105 -7.36 -9.04 4.40
CA ILE A 105 -8.06 -8.01 3.64
C ILE A 105 -8.24 -6.77 4.52
N ILE A 106 -7.55 -5.69 4.18
CA ILE A 106 -7.69 -4.38 4.81
C ILE A 106 -8.91 -3.68 4.21
N GLY A 107 -9.98 -3.75 4.98
CA GLY A 107 -11.27 -3.18 4.65
C GLY A 107 -12.27 -3.65 5.69
N MET A 108 -13.23 -2.79 6.05
CA MET A 108 -14.32 -3.23 6.91
C MET A 108 -15.33 -4.08 6.11
N ASN A 109 -16.58 -4.12 6.58
CA ASN A 109 -17.66 -4.80 5.88
C ASN A 109 -18.09 -4.06 4.59
N TYR A 110 -19.05 -4.68 3.88
CA TYR A 110 -19.61 -4.20 2.62
C TYR A 110 -20.16 -2.76 2.68
N TYR A 111 -20.51 -2.24 3.85
CA TYR A 111 -21.17 -0.94 3.99
C TYR A 111 -20.20 0.25 3.96
N TYR A 112 -18.89 0.04 4.13
CA TYR A 112 -17.92 1.13 4.16
C TYR A 112 -17.38 1.45 2.77
N ASN A 113 -17.59 2.70 2.33
CA ASN A 113 -17.07 3.21 1.07
C ASN A 113 -15.60 3.63 1.23
N TYR A 114 -14.70 2.92 0.56
CA TYR A 114 -13.27 3.23 0.51
C TYR A 114 -12.91 4.06 -0.73
N GLU A 115 -13.92 4.62 -1.39
CA GLU A 115 -13.73 5.62 -2.43
C GLU A 115 -12.89 6.80 -1.90
N GLY A 116 -11.83 7.12 -2.64
CA GLY A 116 -10.91 8.17 -2.25
C GLY A 116 -10.16 7.90 -0.92
N VAL A 117 -10.04 6.65 -0.49
CA VAL A 117 -9.32 6.26 0.73
C VAL A 117 -7.89 6.80 0.73
N ARG A 118 -7.44 7.21 1.91
CA ARG A 118 -6.06 7.61 2.18
C ARG A 118 -5.56 6.89 3.41
N ALA A 119 -4.25 6.69 3.48
CA ALA A 119 -3.64 6.19 4.69
C ALA A 119 -2.21 6.65 4.88
N VAL A 120 -1.77 6.60 6.14
CA VAL A 120 -0.41 6.88 6.57
C VAL A 120 0.01 5.87 7.63
N ILE A 121 1.30 5.55 7.64
CA ILE A 121 1.92 4.69 8.65
C ILE A 121 2.38 5.54 9.83
N GLY A 122 2.09 5.10 11.04
CA GLY A 122 2.51 5.77 12.27
C GLY A 122 2.51 4.84 13.49
N GLY A 123 2.38 5.45 14.67
CA GLY A 123 2.61 4.79 15.95
C GLY A 123 4.10 4.71 16.31
N SER A 124 4.42 4.52 17.58
CA SER A 124 5.81 4.55 18.08
C SER A 124 6.75 3.56 17.38
N ASN A 125 6.20 2.45 16.89
CA ASN A 125 6.93 1.41 16.16
C ASN A 125 6.50 1.30 14.68
N ASN A 126 5.90 2.32 14.07
CA ASN A 126 5.43 2.29 12.67
C ASN A 126 4.52 1.08 12.32
N HIS A 127 3.76 0.61 13.30
CA HIS A 127 2.93 -0.61 13.22
C HIS A 127 1.44 -0.29 13.04
N LEU A 128 1.06 0.99 13.06
CA LEU A 128 -0.32 1.41 12.92
C LEU A 128 -0.53 2.03 11.54
N LEU A 129 -1.53 1.53 10.83
CA LEU A 129 -2.03 2.09 9.59
C LEU A 129 -3.27 2.94 9.92
N PHE A 130 -3.12 4.26 9.80
CA PHE A 130 -4.23 5.21 9.95
C PHE A 130 -4.89 5.37 8.60
N ILE A 131 -6.16 5.01 8.50
CA ILE A 131 -6.94 5.02 7.27
C ILE A 131 -8.05 6.04 7.41
N THR A 132 -8.17 6.96 6.47
CA THR A 132 -9.29 7.89 6.36
C THR A 132 -10.08 7.57 5.10
N CYS A 133 -11.41 7.48 5.26
CA CYS A 133 -12.30 7.14 4.16
C CYS A 133 -13.65 7.83 4.29
N TYR A 134 -14.37 7.83 3.16
CA TYR A 134 -15.69 8.44 3.05
C TYR A 134 -16.70 7.82 4.05
N PRO A 135 -17.65 8.61 4.58
CA PRO A 135 -17.74 10.07 4.46
C PRO A 135 -16.79 10.79 5.39
N LYS A 136 -16.56 10.31 6.62
CA LYS A 136 -15.79 11.03 7.65
C LYS A 136 -15.10 10.05 8.60
N ASN A 137 -14.78 8.86 8.11
CA ASN A 137 -14.33 7.77 8.95
C ASN A 137 -12.82 7.82 9.12
N ILE A 138 -12.36 7.48 10.32
CA ILE A 138 -10.98 7.13 10.60
C ILE A 138 -10.93 5.73 11.20
N HIS A 139 -10.03 4.91 10.68
CA HIS A 139 -9.78 3.56 11.15
C HIS A 139 -8.30 3.40 11.49
N ILE A 140 -8.02 2.67 12.55
CA ILE A 140 -6.65 2.34 12.94
C ILE A 140 -6.51 0.83 12.87
N PHE A 141 -5.65 0.37 11.96
CA PHE A 141 -5.34 -1.04 11.76
C PHE A 141 -3.93 -1.34 12.30
N ASP A 142 -3.81 -2.34 13.16
CA ASP A 142 -2.53 -2.82 13.67
C ASP A 142 -1.95 -3.86 12.70
N LEU A 143 -0.84 -3.49 12.07
CA LEU A 143 -0.14 -4.29 11.06
C LEU A 143 0.57 -5.50 11.64
N ASN A 144 0.86 -5.54 12.94
CA ASN A 144 1.49 -6.70 13.58
C ASN A 144 0.44 -7.72 14.03
N ARG A 145 -0.74 -7.25 14.40
CA ARG A 145 -1.85 -8.09 14.88
C ARG A 145 -2.87 -8.43 13.80
N TYR A 146 -2.72 -7.83 12.62
CA TYR A 146 -3.62 -7.97 11.48
C TYR A 146 -5.10 -7.68 11.81
N GLN A 147 -5.34 -6.69 12.66
CA GLN A 147 -6.69 -6.36 13.14
C GLN A 147 -6.92 -4.85 13.28
N PHE A 148 -8.18 -4.43 13.14
CA PHE A 148 -8.58 -3.08 13.51
C PHE A 148 -8.60 -2.92 15.03
N ILE A 149 -8.03 -1.83 15.53
CA ILE A 149 -8.01 -1.48 16.95
C ILE A 149 -8.93 -0.32 17.29
N LYS A 150 -9.26 0.53 16.32
CA LYS A 150 -10.21 1.63 16.50
C LYS A 150 -10.94 1.97 15.21
N HIS A 151 -12.20 2.33 15.38
CA HIS A 151 -13.04 2.98 14.38
C HIS A 151 -13.63 4.23 15.00
N ASP A 152 -13.60 5.35 14.28
CA ASP A 152 -14.15 6.60 14.75
C ASP A 152 -14.65 7.45 13.57
N THR A 153 -15.43 8.47 13.89
CA THR A 153 -15.84 9.49 12.94
C THR A 153 -15.10 10.78 13.29
N LEU A 154 -14.41 11.35 12.30
CA LEU A 154 -13.73 12.62 12.46
C LEU A 154 -14.75 13.73 12.76
N PRO A 155 -14.46 14.65 13.72
CA PRO A 155 -15.35 15.74 14.09
C PRO A 155 -15.27 16.89 13.07
N ILE A 156 -15.60 16.60 11.81
CA ILE A 156 -15.54 17.53 10.68
C ILE A 156 -16.91 17.70 10.04
N LEU A 157 -17.12 18.87 9.43
CA LEU A 157 -18.39 19.21 8.79
C LEU A 157 -18.52 18.61 7.38
N ASP A 158 -17.42 18.53 6.63
CA ASP A 158 -17.42 18.05 5.25
C ASP A 158 -17.01 16.58 5.14
N CYS A 159 -17.44 15.93 4.06
CA CYS A 159 -16.99 14.59 3.74
C CYS A 159 -15.53 14.60 3.24
N ILE A 160 -14.80 13.54 3.53
CA ILE A 160 -13.42 13.32 3.08
C ILE A 160 -13.39 12.27 1.99
N GLY A 161 -12.57 12.54 0.99
CA GLY A 161 -12.26 11.66 -0.11
C GLY A 161 -11.18 12.32 -0.95
N TYR A 162 -10.26 11.51 -1.49
CA TYR A 162 -9.18 11.97 -2.38
C TYR A 162 -8.23 13.04 -1.80
N HIS A 163 -8.27 13.30 -0.48
CA HIS A 163 -7.45 14.30 0.21
C HIS A 163 -5.97 13.91 0.29
N CYS A 164 -5.12 14.77 0.83
CA CYS A 164 -3.71 14.45 1.10
C CYS A 164 -3.47 14.35 2.62
N PHE A 165 -2.48 13.55 3.00
CA PHE A 165 -1.85 13.57 4.32
C PHE A 165 -0.57 14.39 4.29
#